data_AF-A0A6M3LZX6-F1
#
_entry.id   AF-A0A6M3LZX6-F1
#
_cell.length_a   1.000
_cell.length_b   1.000
_cell.length_c   1.000
_cell.angle_alpha   90.00
_cell.angle_beta   90.00
_cell.angle_gamma   90.00
#
_symmetry.space_group_name_H-M   'P 1'
#
loop_
_entity.id
_entity.type
_entity.pdbx_description
1 polymer ?
#
loop_
_entity_poly.entity_id
_entity_poly.type
_entity_poly.pdbx_seq_one_letter_code
_entity_poly.pdbx_strand_id
1 'polypeptide(L)' 'MGNRGRRDIGWAPTLGKMLEMGVKAFACCSRCGRQQPIDIAALIEKVGPDFCLHNRRNKRAS' A
#
# COMPACT_ATOMS: atom_id res chain seq x y z
N MET A 1 -18.02 21.91 -4.90
CA MET A 1 -16.60 21.70 -5.27
C MET A 1 -15.80 21.49 -3.99
N GLY A 2 -15.62 20.23 -3.55
CA GLY A 2 -14.96 19.91 -2.29
C GLY A 2 -13.48 19.62 -2.50
N ASN A 3 -12.63 20.53 -2.03
CA ASN A 3 -11.18 20.46 -2.05
C ASN A 3 -10.74 19.21 -1.25
N ARG A 4 -10.45 18.08 -1.92
CA ARG A 4 -9.95 16.88 -1.25
C ARG A 4 -8.49 17.13 -0.90
N GLY A 5 -8.32 17.72 0.29
CA GLY A 5 -7.05 18.05 0.89
C GLY A 5 -5.99 17.01 0.59
N ARG A 6 -4.87 17.50 0.07
CA ARG A 6 -3.60 16.81 -0.02
C ARG A 6 -3.30 16.30 1.39
N ARG A 7 -3.66 15.04 1.66
CA ARG A 7 -3.25 14.40 2.92
C ARG A 7 -1.74 14.41 2.90
N ASP A 8 -1.14 15.10 3.86
CA ASP A 8 0.27 14.93 4.17
C ASP A 8 0.52 13.43 4.17
N ILE A 9 1.44 13.00 3.30
CA ILE A 9 1.92 11.62 3.33
C ILE A 9 2.76 11.57 4.59
N GLY A 10 2.09 11.44 5.73
CA GLY A 10 2.72 11.16 7.01
C GLY A 10 3.67 9.99 6.81
N TRP A 11 4.71 9.95 7.63
CA TRP A 11 5.71 8.91 7.65
C TRP A 11 5.15 7.55 7.21
N ALA A 12 5.67 7.01 6.11
CA ALA A 12 5.27 5.71 5.58
C ALA A 12 6.39 4.70 5.88
N PRO A 13 6.12 3.60 6.61
CA PRO A 13 7.13 2.59 6.86
C PRO A 13 7.56 1.90 5.56
N THR A 14 8.82 1.49 5.49
CA THR A 14 9.30 0.57 4.45
C THR A 14 8.62 -0.79 4.59
N LEU A 15 8.67 -1.58 3.53
CA LEU A 15 8.14 -2.95 3.52
C LEU A 15 8.81 -3.82 4.59
N GLY A 16 10.14 -3.76 4.69
CA GLY A 16 10.87 -4.47 5.74
C GLY A 16 10.37 -4.10 7.14
N LYS A 17 10.15 -2.80 7.39
CA LYS A 17 9.63 -2.35 8.69
C LYS A 17 8.19 -2.80 8.95
N MET A 18 7.35 -2.83 7.91
CA MET A 18 5.99 -3.36 8.01
C MET A 18 5.97 -4.85 8.39
N LEU A 19 6.89 -5.65 7.84
CA LEU A 19 7.03 -7.06 8.17
C LEU A 19 7.45 -7.25 9.64
N GLU A 20 8.47 -6.53 10.09
CA GLU A 20 8.93 -6.55 11.50
C GLU A 20 7.82 -6.19 12.49
N MET A 21 6.97 -5.23 12.13
CA MET A 21 5.85 -4.76 12.96
C MET A 21 4.62 -5.68 12.89
N GLY A 22 4.62 -6.73 12.06
CA GLY A 22 3.48 -7.62 11.88
C GLY A 22 2.27 -6.97 11.21
N VAL A 23 2.51 -5.97 10.35
CA VAL A 23 1.43 -5.26 9.64
C VAL A 23 0.69 -6.21 8.71
N LYS A 24 -0.65 -6.18 8.74
CA LYS A 24 -1.51 -6.87 7.78
C LYS A 24 -1.99 -5.87 6.72
N ALA A 25 -1.64 -6.11 5.46
CA ALA A 25 -2.03 -5.26 4.34
C ALA A 25 -3.10 -5.93 3.47
N PHE A 26 -4.05 -5.14 2.95
CA PHE A 26 -5.14 -5.62 2.09
C PHE A 26 -5.33 -4.71 0.89
N ALA A 27 -5.53 -5.30 -0.29
CA ALA A 27 -6.00 -4.62 -1.48
C ALA A 27 -7.52 -4.68 -1.53
N CYS A 28 -8.19 -3.54 -1.71
CA CYS A 28 -9.65 -3.48 -1.84
C CYS A 28 -10.06 -3.14 -3.27
N CYS A 29 -10.91 -3.96 -3.87
CA CYS A 29 -11.53 -3.66 -5.15
C CYS A 29 -12.62 -2.60 -4.98
N SER A 30 -12.36 -1.38 -5.47
CA SER A 30 -13.31 -0.28 -5.36
C SER A 30 -14.64 -0.44 -6.10
N ARG A 31 -14.82 -1.48 -6.93
CA ARG A 31 -16.09 -1.76 -7.63
C ARG A 31 -16.99 -2.71 -6.85
N CYS A 32 -16.43 -3.78 -6.30
CA CYS A 32 -17.19 -4.83 -5.62
C CYS A 32 -16.90 -4.93 -4.12
N GLY A 33 -16.02 -4.09 -3.57
CA GLY A 33 -15.65 -4.07 -2.15
C GLY A 33 -14.81 -5.25 -1.68
N ARG A 34 -14.50 -6.22 -2.57
CA ARG A 34 -13.73 -7.41 -2.22
C ARG A 34 -12.34 -7.03 -1.73
N GLN A 35 -11.96 -7.56 -0.57
CA GLN A 35 -10.63 -7.43 -0.02
C GLN A 35 -9.79 -8.66 -0.37
N GLN A 36 -8.53 -8.45 -0.71
CA GLN A 36 -7.55 -9.49 -0.94
C GLN A 36 -6.35 -9.22 -0.02
N PRO A 37 -5.91 -10.20 0.79
CA PRO A 37 -4.72 -10.05 1.61
C PRO A 37 -3.49 -9.86 0.72
N ILE A 38 -2.60 -8.97 1.16
CA ILE A 38 -1.30 -8.73 0.52
C ILE A 38 -0.24 -9.47 1.34
N ASP A 39 0.51 -10.33 0.67
CA ASP A 39 1.68 -10.97 1.26
C ASP A 39 2.88 -10.01 1.19
N ILE A 40 3.21 -9.44 2.34
CA ILE A 40 4.31 -8.47 2.47
C ILE A 40 5.67 -9.15 2.26
N ALA A 41 5.84 -10.40 2.71
CA ALA A 41 7.10 -11.12 2.56
C ALA A 41 7.37 -11.41 1.08
N ALA A 42 6.39 -11.97 0.37
CA ALA A 42 6.51 -12.23 -1.07
C ALA A 42 6.73 -10.95 -1.89
N LEU A 43 6.17 -9.81 -1.45
CA LEU A 43 6.45 -8.52 -2.08
C LEU A 43 7.91 -8.10 -1.87
N ILE A 44 8.43 -8.18 -0.65
CA ILE A 44 9.84 -7.86 -0.34
C ILE A 44 10.78 -8.71 -1.19
N GLU A 45 10.51 -10.01 -1.31
CA GLU A 45 11.33 -10.91 -2.15
C GLU A 45 11.35 -10.46 -3.62
N LYS A 46 10.23 -9.92 -4.12
CA LYS A 46 10.11 -9.47 -5.50
C LYS A 46 10.74 -8.11 -5.77
N VAL A 47 10.57 -7.13 -4.89
CA VAL A 47 11.01 -5.74 -5.13
C VAL A 47 12.24 -5.32 -4.35
N GLY A 48 12.59 -6.03 -3.27
CA GLY A 48 13.65 -5.67 -2.34
C GLY A 48 13.15 -4.97 -1.07
N PRO A 49 13.97 -4.93 0.00
CA PRO A 49 13.55 -4.44 1.32
C PRO A 49 13.45 -2.91 1.41
N ASP A 50 14.09 -2.18 0.50
CA ASP A 50 14.21 -0.71 0.51
C ASP A 50 13.00 0.01 -0.11
N PHE A 51 11.94 -0.72 -0.45
CA PHE A 51 10.71 -0.16 -1.01
C PHE A 51 9.67 0.04 0.09
N CYS A 52 8.72 0.96 -0.16
CA CYS A 52 7.58 1.20 0.72
C CYS A 52 6.25 0.97 -0.03
N LEU A 53 5.23 0.51 0.70
CA LEU A 53 3.88 0.39 0.15
C LEU A 53 3.16 1.72 0.25
N HIS A 54 2.93 2.34 -0.90
CA HIS A 54 2.02 3.47 -0.99
C HIS A 54 0.59 2.99 -1.21
N ASN A 55 -0.30 3.29 -0.26
CA ASN A 55 -1.73 3.05 -0.43
C ASN A 55 -2.32 4.10 -1.40
N ARG A 56 -2.09 3.87 -2.68
CA ARG A 56 -2.61 4.71 -3.77
C ARG A 56 -3.32 3.81 -4.77
N ARG A 57 -4.44 4.29 -5.31
CA ARG A 57 -4.99 3.70 -6.55
C ARG A 57 -3.88 3.76 -7.60
N ASN A 58 -3.60 2.63 -8.24
CA ASN A 58 -2.80 2.64 -9.46
C ASN A 58 -3.50 3.61 -10.43
N LYS A 59 -2.83 4.70 -10.81
CA LYS A 59 -3.39 5.61 -11.81
C LYS A 59 -3.42 4.79 -13.10
N ARG A 60 -4.57 4.70 -13.76
CA ARG A 60 -4.65 4.12 -15.10
C ARG A 60 -3.53 4.78 -15.92
N ALA A 61 -2.63 3.97 -16.49
CA ALA A 61 -1.71 4.47 -17.51
C ALA A 61 -2.60 5.10 -18.58
N SER A 62 -2.47 6.42 -18.73
CA SER A 62 -3.14 7.17 -19.78
C SER A 62 -2.36 6.99 -21.06
#